data_AF-A0A958I7F7-F1
#
_entry.id   AF-A0A958I7F7-F1
#
_cell.length_a   1.000
_cell.length_b   1.000
_cell.length_c   1.000
_cell.angle_alpha   90.00
_cell.angle_beta   90.00
_cell.angle_gamma   90.00
#
_symmetry.space_group_name_H-M   'P 1'
#
loop_
_entity.id
_entity.type
_entity.pdbx_description
1 polymer ?
#
loop_
_entity_poly.entity_id
_entity_poly.type
_entity_poly.pdbx_seq_one_letter_code
_entity_poly.pdbx_strand_id
1 'polypeptide(L)'
;MSDSVFSVQVRWHDVVVEVNCNHAPIINHIREHVRPLVVAEAVSRPQISVNVNWREAKNSAEEYPLLALAENRGAHKIGKRLFRIDGKLLWTDIIRTKNMVTLLEMDDEQLRITYDHYFELPEKKLQRNPNYRYEKYFSLLKYFLYFPMIWYNEQ
;
A
#
# COMPACT_ATOMS: atom_id res chain seq x y z
N MET A 1 -7.38 18.43 -9.80
CA MET A 1 -6.53 18.86 -8.67
C MET A 1 -5.48 17.79 -8.50
N SER A 2 -4.17 18.09 -8.48
CA SER A 2 -3.19 17.04 -8.18
C SER A 2 -3.37 16.67 -6.71
N ASP A 3 -3.84 15.47 -6.42
CA ASP A 3 -3.88 14.96 -5.06
C ASP A 3 -2.45 15.01 -4.50
N SER A 4 -2.23 15.77 -3.44
CA SER A 4 -0.93 15.88 -2.81
C SER A 4 -0.48 14.50 -2.35
N VAL A 5 0.70 14.06 -2.80
CA VAL A 5 1.32 12.82 -2.37
C VAL A 5 2.27 13.14 -1.21
N PHE A 6 2.08 12.43 -0.10
CA PHE A 6 2.91 12.51 1.10
C PHE A 6 3.85 11.31 1.12
N SER A 7 5.09 11.49 1.60
CA SER A 7 6.08 10.41 1.61
C SER A 7 6.83 10.27 2.94
N VAL A 8 7.27 9.06 3.25
CA VAL A 8 8.24 8.78 4.31
C VAL A 8 9.19 7.71 3.83
N GLN A 9 10.49 7.89 4.09
CA GLN A 9 11.48 6.86 3.90
C GLN A 9 11.86 6.26 5.26
N VAL A 10 11.90 4.94 5.30
CA VAL A 10 12.22 4.14 6.47
C VAL A 10 13.37 3.21 6.10
N ARG A 11 14.40 3.15 6.94
CA ARG A 11 15.52 2.23 6.80
C ARG A 11 15.47 1.16 7.87
N TRP A 12 15.48 -0.10 7.44
CA TRP A 12 15.68 -1.24 8.32
C TRP A 12 16.84 -2.07 7.77
N HIS A 13 17.92 -2.16 8.55
CA HIS A 13 19.21 -2.68 8.09
C HIS A 13 19.69 -1.87 6.88
N ASP A 14 20.05 -2.54 5.79
CA ASP A 14 20.57 -1.90 4.58
C ASP A 14 19.48 -1.60 3.54
N VAL A 15 18.21 -1.89 3.86
CA VAL A 15 17.06 -1.70 2.97
C VAL A 15 16.34 -0.41 3.31
N VAL A 16 16.15 0.44 2.29
CA VAL A 16 15.33 1.65 2.37
C VAL A 16 14.01 1.41 1.66
N VAL A 17 12.93 1.64 2.40
CA VAL A 17 11.57 1.63 1.88
C VAL A 17 11.04 3.05 1.86
N GLU A 18 10.61 3.50 0.70
CA GLU A 18 9.78 4.69 0.58
C GLU A 18 8.31 4.29 0.57
N VAL A 19 7.51 4.96 1.40
CA VAL A 19 6.06 4.85 1.38
C VAL A 19 5.48 6.20 0.96
N ASN A 20 4.81 6.20 -0.19
CA ASN A 20 4.07 7.32 -0.75
C ASN A 20 2.57 7.09 -0.56
N CYS A 21 1.82 8.09 -0.15
CA CYS A 21 0.38 7.99 0.02
C CYS A 21 -0.32 9.33 -0.24
N ASN A 22 -1.48 9.30 -0.89
CA ASN A 22 -2.34 10.47 -1.06
C ASN A 22 -3.09 10.90 0.24
N HIS A 23 -2.89 10.19 1.35
CA HIS A 23 -3.55 10.46 2.64
C HIS A 23 -2.53 10.70 3.75
N ALA A 24 -2.29 11.99 4.05
CA ALA A 24 -1.29 12.45 5.02
C ALA A 24 -1.33 11.74 6.40
N PRO A 25 -2.52 11.48 6.99
CA PRO A 25 -2.62 10.80 8.28
C PRO A 25 -1.91 9.44 8.34
N ILE A 26 -1.88 8.68 7.24
CA ILE A 26 -1.15 7.39 7.19
C ILE A 26 0.35 7.63 7.27
N ILE A 27 0.87 8.60 6.52
CA ILE A 27 2.31 8.92 6.52
C ILE A 27 2.75 9.45 7.89
N ASN A 28 1.95 10.32 8.51
CA ASN A 28 2.22 10.81 9.85
C ASN A 28 2.22 9.66 10.88
N HIS A 29 1.24 8.76 10.79
CA HIS A 29 1.17 7.58 11.65
C HIS A 29 2.39 6.66 11.50
N ILE A 30 2.88 6.44 10.28
CA ILE A 30 4.12 5.69 10.02
C ILE A 30 5.31 6.40 10.70
N ARG A 31 5.49 7.70 10.44
CA ARG A 31 6.59 8.49 11.02
C ARG A 31 6.62 8.42 12.55
N GLU A 32 5.45 8.43 13.18
CA GLU A 32 5.33 8.32 14.64
C GLU A 32 5.68 6.92 15.15
N HIS A 33 5.18 5.86 14.50
CA HIS A 33 5.38 4.48 14.96
C HIS A 33 6.79 3.95 14.76
N VAL A 34 7.45 4.34 13.66
CA VAL A 34 8.79 3.87 13.32
C VAL A 34 9.81 5.00 13.31
N ARG A 35 9.59 6.05 14.14
CA ARG A 35 10.43 7.24 14.23
C ARG A 35 11.95 6.95 14.23
N PRO A 36 12.47 5.98 15.00
CA PRO A 36 13.91 5.70 15.02
C PRO A 36 14.47 5.18 13.68
N LEU A 37 13.61 4.68 12.81
CA LEU A 37 13.95 4.10 11.52
C LEU A 37 13.72 5.08 10.35
N VAL A 38 13.12 6.25 10.60
CA VAL A 38 12.90 7.26 9.56
C VAL A 38 14.24 7.81 9.08
N VAL A 39 14.44 7.83 7.77
CA VAL A 39 15.65 8.37 7.16
C VAL A 39 15.58 9.89 7.20
N ALA A 40 16.58 10.54 7.81
CA ALA A 40 16.65 12.00 7.90
C ALA A 40 16.92 12.66 6.54
N GLU A 41 17.76 12.03 5.71
CA GLU A 41 18.10 12.49 4.36
C GLU A 41 17.55 11.51 3.33
N ALA A 42 16.66 12.00 2.47
CA ALA A 42 16.01 11.15 1.48
C ALA A 42 17.03 10.51 0.52
N VAL A 43 16.95 9.20 0.38
CA VAL A 43 17.69 8.42 -0.61
C VAL A 43 16.94 8.54 -1.95
N SER A 44 17.66 8.87 -3.01
CA SER A 44 17.06 9.08 -4.34
C SER A 44 16.51 7.81 -4.97
N ARG A 45 17.11 6.65 -4.67
CA ARG A 45 16.71 5.34 -5.19
C ARG A 45 16.52 4.34 -4.03
N PRO A 46 15.35 4.35 -3.35
CA PRO A 46 15.06 3.35 -2.33
C PRO A 46 14.93 1.96 -3.00
N GLN A 47 15.34 0.90 -2.31
CA GLN A 47 15.20 -0.47 -2.81
C GLN A 47 13.74 -0.88 -2.97
N ILE A 48 12.87 -0.32 -2.13
CA ILE A 48 11.43 -0.59 -2.18
C ILE A 48 10.66 0.73 -2.29
N SER A 49 9.75 0.82 -3.24
CA SER A 49 8.80 1.92 -3.35
C SER A 49 7.38 1.39 -3.17
N VAL A 50 6.70 1.87 -2.14
CA VAL A 50 5.32 1.52 -1.81
C VAL A 50 4.42 2.71 -2.09
N ASN A 51 3.50 2.59 -3.03
CA ASN A 51 2.54 3.63 -3.39
C ASN A 51 1.16 3.23 -2.89
N VAL A 52 0.54 4.06 -2.05
CA VAL A 52 -0.76 3.78 -1.43
C VAL A 52 -1.78 4.82 -1.89
N ASN A 53 -2.73 4.37 -2.69
CA ASN A 53 -3.90 5.14 -3.07
C ASN A 53 -5.02 4.84 -2.07
N TRP A 54 -5.13 5.70 -1.07
CA TRP A 54 -6.20 5.66 -0.07
C TRP A 54 -7.46 6.32 -0.63
N ARG A 55 -8.60 5.63 -0.45
CA ARG A 55 -9.90 6.09 -0.93
C ARG A 55 -10.94 5.92 0.16
N GLU A 56 -11.54 7.02 0.59
CA GLU A 56 -12.66 7.03 1.55
C GLU A 56 -13.97 7.01 0.78
N ALA A 57 -14.40 5.81 0.38
CA ALA A 57 -15.64 5.64 -0.37
C ALA A 57 -16.42 4.44 0.18
N LYS A 58 -17.76 4.55 0.15
CA LYS A 58 -18.63 3.38 0.25
C LYS A 58 -18.33 2.54 -0.98
N ASN A 59 -17.97 1.28 -0.76
CA ASN A 59 -17.45 0.36 -1.77
C ASN A 59 -18.43 0.22 -2.96
N SER A 60 -18.41 1.14 -3.93
CA SER A 60 -18.97 0.90 -5.24
C SER A 60 -17.95 0.01 -5.94
N ALA A 61 -18.34 -1.23 -6.22
CA ALA A 61 -17.50 -2.18 -6.93
C ALA A 61 -17.06 -1.67 -8.34
N GLU A 62 -17.58 -0.52 -8.76
CA GLU A 62 -17.42 0.08 -10.09
C GLU A 62 -16.13 0.88 -10.29
N GLU A 63 -15.33 1.14 -9.26
CA GLU A 63 -14.06 1.84 -9.48
C GLU A 63 -12.94 1.22 -8.65
N TYR A 64 -12.37 0.10 -9.06
CA TYR A 64 -11.03 -0.32 -8.62
C TYR A 64 -10.07 -0.09 -9.80
N PRO A 65 -9.36 1.04 -9.90
CA PRO A 65 -8.52 1.35 -11.06
C PRO A 65 -7.50 0.26 -11.39
N LEU A 66 -6.84 -0.31 -10.37
CA LEU A 66 -5.91 -1.43 -10.58
C LEU A 66 -6.61 -2.73 -11.05
N LEU A 67 -7.86 -2.97 -10.63
CA LEU A 67 -8.63 -4.13 -11.10
C LEU A 67 -9.15 -3.90 -12.53
N ALA A 68 -9.67 -2.71 -12.83
CA ALA A 68 -10.09 -2.32 -14.17
C ALA A 68 -8.91 -2.36 -15.15
N LEU A 69 -7.70 -1.96 -14.70
CA LEU A 69 -6.47 -2.12 -15.48
C LEU A 69 -6.21 -3.58 -15.85
N ALA A 70 -6.46 -4.51 -14.92
CA ALA A 70 -6.30 -5.95 -15.13
C ALA A 70 -7.24 -6.47 -16.22
N GLU A 71 -8.53 -6.13 -16.10
CA GLU A 71 -9.57 -6.55 -17.04
C GLU A 71 -9.28 -6.00 -18.44
N ASN A 72 -8.88 -4.74 -18.54
CA ASN A 72 -8.57 -4.07 -19.80
C ASN A 72 -7.28 -4.57 -20.48
N ARG A 73 -6.31 -5.08 -19.71
CA ARG A 73 -5.02 -5.56 -20.24
C ARG A 73 -4.94 -7.08 -20.42
N GLY A 74 -6.07 -7.78 -20.34
CA GLY A 74 -6.11 -9.23 -20.56
C GLY A 74 -5.34 -10.01 -19.50
N ALA A 75 -5.45 -9.60 -18.22
CA ALA A 75 -4.77 -10.24 -17.11
C ALA A 75 -4.96 -11.76 -17.11
N HIS A 76 -3.84 -12.51 -17.07
CA HIS A 76 -3.89 -13.96 -16.97
C HIS A 76 -4.07 -14.38 -15.50
N LYS A 77 -5.17 -15.04 -15.19
CA LYS A 77 -5.46 -15.50 -13.83
C LYS A 77 -4.61 -16.73 -13.48
N ILE A 78 -3.72 -16.59 -12.50
CA ILE A 78 -2.79 -17.66 -12.04
C ILE A 78 -3.34 -18.38 -10.79
N GLY A 79 -4.22 -17.72 -10.03
CA GLY A 79 -4.85 -18.32 -8.86
C GLY A 79 -6.21 -17.71 -8.53
N LYS A 80 -6.75 -18.02 -7.35
CA LYS A 80 -8.08 -17.50 -6.95
C LYS A 80 -8.15 -15.96 -6.98
N ARG A 81 -7.05 -15.31 -6.60
CA ARG A 81 -6.94 -13.86 -6.37
C ARG A 81 -5.69 -13.24 -6.99
N LEU A 82 -4.92 -14.01 -7.75
CA LEU A 82 -3.64 -13.60 -8.31
C LEU A 82 -3.72 -13.61 -9.83
N PHE A 83 -3.27 -12.54 -10.44
CA PHE A 83 -3.25 -12.32 -11.87
C PHE A 83 -1.87 -11.84 -12.32
N ARG A 84 -1.49 -12.17 -13.55
CA ARG A 84 -0.30 -11.64 -14.22
C ARG A 84 -0.69 -10.70 -15.34
N ILE A 85 -0.06 -9.53 -15.38
CA ILE A 85 -0.35 -8.45 -16.35
C ILE A 85 0.99 -7.85 -16.76
N ASP A 86 1.37 -7.92 -18.03
CA ASP A 86 2.59 -7.26 -18.55
C ASP A 86 3.86 -7.52 -17.72
N GLY A 87 4.06 -8.76 -17.26
CA GLY A 87 5.21 -9.12 -16.41
C GLY A 87 5.08 -8.73 -14.92
N LYS A 88 4.00 -8.03 -14.55
CA LYS A 88 3.63 -7.64 -13.18
C LYS A 88 2.68 -8.66 -12.56
N LEU A 89 2.59 -8.64 -11.24
CA LEU A 89 1.66 -9.46 -10.47
C LEU A 89 0.61 -8.59 -9.80
N LEU A 90 -0.66 -8.87 -10.06
CA LEU A 90 -1.78 -8.22 -9.40
C LEU A 90 -2.48 -9.19 -8.44
N TRP A 91 -2.56 -8.82 -7.17
CA TRP A 91 -3.21 -9.59 -6.13
C TRP A 91 -4.41 -8.84 -5.55
N THR A 92 -5.60 -9.40 -5.69
CA THR A 92 -6.83 -8.87 -5.08
C THR A 92 -7.05 -9.45 -3.68
N ASP A 93 -7.58 -8.66 -2.74
CA ASP A 93 -7.86 -9.09 -1.37
C ASP A 93 -6.68 -9.82 -0.70
N ILE A 94 -5.50 -9.17 -0.69
CA ILE A 94 -4.32 -9.69 0.01
C ILE A 94 -4.73 -10.10 1.43
N ILE A 95 -4.45 -11.37 1.74
CA ILE A 95 -4.52 -12.05 3.04
C ILE A 95 -5.40 -11.31 4.06
N ARG A 96 -6.72 -11.47 3.91
CA ARG A 96 -7.76 -11.03 4.87
C ARG A 96 -8.02 -9.52 4.96
N THR A 97 -7.37 -8.67 4.17
CA THR A 97 -7.78 -7.26 4.02
C THR A 97 -8.71 -7.13 2.83
N LYS A 98 -10.01 -7.09 3.10
CA LYS A 98 -11.01 -6.76 2.08
C LYS A 98 -10.74 -5.38 1.49
N ASN A 99 -11.08 -5.21 0.22
CA ASN A 99 -11.02 -3.92 -0.48
C ASN A 99 -9.60 -3.37 -0.62
N MET A 100 -8.63 -4.26 -0.79
CA MET A 100 -7.26 -3.89 -1.11
C MET A 100 -6.83 -4.66 -2.35
N VAL A 101 -6.38 -3.93 -3.36
CA VAL A 101 -5.79 -4.49 -4.57
C VAL A 101 -4.33 -4.08 -4.60
N THR A 102 -3.45 -5.03 -4.90
CA THR A 102 -2.01 -4.84 -4.86
C THR A 102 -1.41 -5.17 -6.21
N LEU A 103 -0.65 -4.25 -6.78
CA LEU A 103 0.19 -4.47 -7.94
C LEU A 103 1.65 -4.56 -7.48
N LEU A 104 2.33 -5.63 -7.83
CA LEU A 104 3.75 -5.84 -7.62
C LEU A 104 4.47 -5.83 -8.96
N GLU A 105 5.54 -5.05 -9.03
CA GLU A 105 6.42 -4.97 -10.20
C GLU A 105 7.88 -4.85 -9.72
N MET A 106 8.79 -5.39 -10.51
CA MET A 106 10.22 -5.13 -10.38
C MET A 106 10.61 -4.14 -11.47
N ASP A 107 11.27 -3.04 -11.10
CA ASP A 107 11.91 -2.10 -12.02
C ASP A 107 13.41 -2.11 -11.78
N ASP A 108 14.15 -2.79 -12.65
CA ASP A 108 15.52 -3.27 -12.41
C ASP A 108 15.60 -4.04 -11.07
N GLU A 109 16.32 -3.49 -10.09
CA GLU A 109 16.51 -4.01 -8.73
C GLU A 109 15.52 -3.40 -7.72
N GLN A 110 14.68 -2.45 -8.13
CA GLN A 110 13.73 -1.80 -7.24
C GLN A 110 12.41 -2.58 -7.22
N LEU A 111 12.01 -3.05 -6.04
CA LEU A 111 10.68 -3.60 -5.82
C LEU A 111 9.67 -2.46 -5.70
N ARG A 112 8.68 -2.41 -6.58
CA ARG A 112 7.57 -1.46 -6.48
C ARG A 112 6.26 -2.17 -6.16
N ILE A 113 5.56 -1.63 -5.19
CA ILE A 113 4.29 -2.16 -4.71
C ILE A 113 3.28 -1.03 -4.70
N THR A 114 2.20 -1.18 -5.45
CA THR A 114 1.09 -0.22 -5.45
C THR A 114 -0.13 -0.84 -4.80
N TYR A 115 -0.68 -0.17 -3.79
CA TYR A 115 -1.90 -0.53 -3.10
C TYR A 115 -3.02 0.44 -3.46
N ASP A 116 -4.10 -0.06 -4.03
CA ASP A 116 -5.40 0.63 -4.01
C ASP A 116 -6.17 0.13 -2.80
N HIS A 117 -6.43 0.99 -1.81
CA HIS A 117 -7.19 0.63 -0.61
C HIS A 117 -8.44 1.50 -0.42
N TYR A 118 -9.59 0.83 -0.38
CA TYR A 118 -10.88 1.46 -0.10
C TYR A 118 -11.25 1.26 1.35
N PHE A 119 -11.30 2.37 2.07
CA PHE A 119 -11.73 2.43 3.45
C PHE A 119 -13.16 2.96 3.51
N GLU A 120 -14.11 2.04 3.64
CA GLU A 120 -15.47 2.41 3.98
C GLU A 120 -15.50 2.89 5.44
N LEU A 121 -15.88 4.15 5.65
CA LEU A 121 -16.09 4.69 6.99
C LEU A 121 -17.27 3.97 7.68
N PRO A 122 -17.02 3.14 8.70
CA PRO A 122 -18.10 2.49 9.40
C PRO A 122 -18.56 3.43 10.51
N GLU A 123 -19.50 4.34 10.21
CA GLU A 123 -19.97 5.38 11.14
C GLU A 123 -20.32 4.83 12.52
N LYS A 124 -21.04 3.70 12.58
CA LYS A 124 -21.38 3.02 13.85
C LYS A 124 -20.15 2.57 14.65
N LYS A 125 -19.05 2.19 13.99
CA LYS A 125 -17.80 1.83 14.66
C LYS A 125 -17.06 3.08 15.12
N LEU A 126 -17.05 4.15 14.33
CA LEU A 126 -16.42 5.41 14.72
C LEU A 126 -17.11 6.06 15.92
N GLN A 127 -18.44 5.98 16.00
CA GLN A 127 -19.20 6.45 17.16
C GLN A 127 -18.86 5.66 18.44
N ARG A 128 -18.62 4.34 18.32
CA ARG A 128 -18.28 3.46 19.45
C ARG A 128 -16.81 3.51 19.83
N ASN A 129 -15.93 3.73 18.86
CA ASN A 129 -14.49 3.82 19.01
C ASN A 129 -13.96 4.99 18.17
N PRO A 130 -13.79 6.17 18.78
CA PRO A 130 -13.22 7.34 18.10
C PRO A 130 -11.82 7.08 17.51
N ASN A 131 -11.06 6.14 18.07
CA ASN A 131 -9.70 5.79 17.64
C ASN A 131 -9.67 4.73 16.52
N TYR A 132 -10.83 4.28 16.02
CA TYR A 132 -10.89 3.20 15.02
C TYR A 132 -10.06 3.48 13.75
N ARG A 133 -9.97 4.75 13.31
CA ARG A 133 -9.09 5.15 12.19
C ARG A 133 -7.62 4.85 12.50
N TYR A 134 -7.17 5.17 13.71
CA TYR A 134 -5.79 4.94 14.13
C TYR A 134 -5.46 3.45 14.23
N GLU A 135 -6.36 2.64 14.80
CA GLU A 135 -6.23 1.18 14.81
C GLU A 135 -6.16 0.60 13.40
N LYS A 136 -6.95 1.15 12.47
CA LYS A 136 -6.91 0.75 11.06
C LYS A 136 -5.55 1.06 10.45
N TYR A 137 -4.99 2.25 10.67
CA TYR A 137 -3.65 2.60 10.18
C TYR A 137 -2.59 1.65 10.72
N PHE A 138 -2.62 1.35 12.03
CA PHE A 138 -1.69 0.41 12.64
C PHE A 138 -1.79 -0.98 12.00
N SER A 139 -3.01 -1.47 11.76
CA SER A 139 -3.25 -2.76 11.11
C SER A 139 -2.73 -2.82 9.66
N LEU A 140 -2.56 -1.68 9.00
CA LEU A 140 -2.11 -1.56 7.63
C LEU A 140 -0.58 -1.43 7.51
N LEU A 141 0.13 -1.07 8.58
CA LEU A 141 1.60 -0.99 8.59
C LEU A 141 2.25 -2.29 8.09
N LYS A 142 1.65 -3.44 8.40
CA LYS A 142 2.14 -4.73 7.90
C LYS A 142 2.14 -4.84 6.39
N TYR A 143 1.22 -4.19 5.69
CA TYR A 143 1.19 -4.21 4.22
C TYR A 143 2.07 -3.12 3.62
N PHE A 144 2.09 -1.93 4.21
CA PHE A 144 2.79 -0.79 3.62
C PHE A 144 4.28 -0.76 3.95
N LEU A 145 4.69 -1.46 5.00
CA LEU A 145 6.06 -1.42 5.48
C LEU A 145 6.62 -2.82 5.73
N TYR A 146 6.04 -3.59 6.68
CA TYR A 146 6.68 -4.82 7.15
C TYR A 146 6.74 -5.94 6.11
N PHE A 147 5.64 -6.28 5.42
CA PHE A 147 5.65 -7.31 4.37
C PHE A 147 6.55 -6.93 3.19
N PRO A 148 6.53 -5.70 2.65
CA PRO A 148 7.49 -5.27 1.65
C PRO A 148 8.95 -5.55 2.07
N MET A 149 9.33 -5.15 3.28
CA MET A 149 10.69 -5.38 3.79
C MET A 149 11.01 -6.87 3.95
N ILE A 150 10.07 -7.67 4.45
CA ILE A 150 10.27 -9.12 4.60
C ILE A 150 10.44 -9.78 3.22
N TRP A 151 9.55 -9.49 2.27
CA TRP A 151 9.62 -10.06 0.92
C TRP A 151 10.89 -9.70 0.15
N TYR A 152 11.43 -8.52 0.39
CA TYR A 152 12.70 -8.10 -0.22
C TYR A 152 13.90 -8.82 0.41
N ASN A 153 13.90 -9.01 1.73
CA ASN A 153 15.00 -9.66 2.46
C ASN A 153 14.98 -11.20 2.40
N GLU A 154 13.88 -11.81 1.95
CA GLU A 154 13.81 -13.26 1.69
C GLU A 154 14.38 -13.66 0.31
N GLN A 155 14.88 -12.70 -0.49
CA GLN A 155 15.60 -12.94 -1.74
C GLN A 155 17.08 -13.22 -1.48
#